data_AF-A0A3N4ZQ03-F1
#
_entry.id   AF-A0A3N4ZQ03-F1
#
_cell.length_a   1.000
_cell.length_b   1.000
_cell.length_c   1.000
_cell.angle_alpha   90.00
_cell.angle_beta   90.00
_cell.angle_gamma   90.00
#
_symmetry.space_group_name_H-M   'P 1'
#
loop_
_entity.id
_entity.type
_entity.pdbx_description
1 polymer ?
#
loop_
_entity_poly.entity_id
_entity_poly.type
_entity_poly.pdbx_seq_one_letter_code
_entity_poly.pdbx_strand_id
1 'polypeptide(L)'
;MEIISTAVVALASIAGGTLLFQFISRRQAARRTGTESIQIIIWARSGKVPGLHKPKKWTKAVVTVDDEHRLTWVKPQGEPITLTLRSHESRPRAAKDLFFLDPGTPVWDAVTADGQELGIVIPRASEQGFAAKLAVATPAA
;
A
#
# COMPACT_ATOMS: atom_id res chain seq x y z
N MET A 1 -5.74 -47.84 -18.92
CA MET A 1 -5.04 -46.54 -19.05
C MET A 1 -5.78 -45.48 -18.22
N GLU A 2 -6.10 -45.77 -16.95
CA GLU A 2 -6.99 -44.91 -16.13
C GLU A 2 -6.31 -44.36 -14.86
N ILE A 3 -5.21 -44.96 -14.40
CA ILE A 3 -4.55 -44.62 -13.13
C ILE A 3 -3.79 -43.28 -13.22
N ILE A 4 -3.27 -42.93 -14.40
CA ILE A 4 -2.51 -41.69 -14.61
C ILE A 4 -3.43 -40.46 -14.47
N SER A 5 -4.65 -40.54 -14.99
CA SER A 5 -5.62 -39.44 -14.94
C SER A 5 -6.04 -39.10 -13.51
N THR A 6 -6.22 -40.11 -12.64
CA THR A 6 -6.61 -39.89 -11.24
C THR A 6 -5.49 -39.26 -10.42
N ALA A 7 -4.23 -39.64 -10.66
CA ALA A 7 -3.08 -39.08 -9.96
C ALA A 7 -2.84 -37.60 -10.30
N VAL A 8 -3.01 -37.20 -11.57
CA VAL A 8 -2.86 -35.80 -12.00
C VAL A 8 -3.95 -34.91 -11.39
N VAL A 9 -5.20 -35.37 -11.35
CA VAL A 9 -6.32 -34.61 -10.74
C VAL A 9 -6.13 -34.45 -9.23
N ALA A 10 -5.64 -35.48 -8.54
CA ALA A 10 -5.35 -35.42 -7.12
C ALA A 10 -4.22 -34.41 -6.78
N LEU A 11 -3.12 -34.44 -7.55
CA LEU A 11 -2.00 -33.50 -7.37
C LEU A 11 -2.42 -32.04 -7.64
N ALA A 12 -3.22 -31.79 -8.68
CA ALA A 12 -3.72 -30.45 -8.98
C ALA A 12 -4.66 -29.93 -7.87
N SER A 13 -5.46 -30.81 -7.26
CA SER A 13 -6.37 -30.46 -6.16
C SER A 13 -5.61 -30.12 -4.87
N ILE A 14 -4.54 -30.86 -4.57
CA ILE A 14 -3.68 -30.59 -3.40
C ILE A 14 -2.89 -29.28 -3.60
N ALA A 15 -2.34 -29.05 -4.80
CA ALA A 15 -1.64 -27.81 -5.15
C ALA A 15 -2.58 -26.59 -5.12
N GLY A 16 -3.81 -26.73 -5.63
CA GLY A 16 -4.84 -25.69 -5.55
C GLY A 16 -5.28 -25.40 -4.11
N GLY A 17 -5.47 -26.45 -3.31
CA GLY A 17 -5.83 -26.35 -1.89
C GLY A 17 -4.74 -25.68 -1.04
N THR A 18 -3.47 -25.97 -1.30
CA THR A 18 -2.34 -25.34 -0.58
C THR A 18 -2.17 -23.86 -0.94
N LEU A 19 -2.33 -23.48 -2.22
CA LEU A 19 -2.30 -22.06 -2.62
C LEU A 19 -3.48 -21.27 -2.03
N LEU A 20 -4.68 -21.86 -2.03
CA LEU A 20 -5.87 -21.23 -1.43
C LEU A 20 -5.73 -21.10 0.09
N PHE A 21 -5.20 -22.13 0.76
CA PHE A 21 -4.93 -22.10 2.19
C PHE A 21 -3.88 -21.06 2.56
N GLN A 22 -2.80 -20.91 1.79
CA GLN A 22 -1.82 -19.84 2.02
C GLN A 22 -2.43 -18.44 1.83
N PHE A 23 -3.28 -18.26 0.83
CA PHE A 23 -3.96 -16.98 0.59
C PHE A 23 -4.92 -16.61 1.72
N ILE A 24 -5.73 -17.56 2.18
CA ILE A 24 -6.66 -17.38 3.30
C ILE A 24 -5.89 -17.17 4.62
N SER A 25 -4.82 -17.93 4.84
CA SER A 25 -3.99 -17.81 6.05
C SER A 25 -3.28 -16.46 6.12
N ARG A 26 -2.78 -15.91 5.01
CA ARG A 26 -2.23 -14.53 4.97
C ARG A 26 -3.28 -13.49 5.33
N ARG A 27 -4.52 -13.67 4.85
CA ARG A 27 -5.65 -12.78 5.16
C ARG A 27 -6.11 -12.88 6.62
N GLN A 28 -6.08 -14.08 7.21
CA GLN A 28 -6.41 -14.29 8.62
C GLN A 28 -5.28 -13.89 9.56
N ALA A 29 -4.02 -14.04 9.16
CA ALA A 29 -2.86 -13.51 9.89
C ALA A 29 -2.96 -11.99 9.99
N ALA A 30 -3.24 -11.29 8.89
CA ALA A 30 -3.48 -9.84 8.89
C ALA A 30 -4.61 -9.40 9.84
N ARG A 31 -5.64 -10.24 10.05
CA ARG A 31 -6.73 -9.96 11.00
C ARG A 31 -6.37 -10.26 12.46
N ARG A 32 -5.35 -11.10 12.72
CA ARG A 32 -4.85 -11.40 14.07
C ARG A 32 -3.72 -10.46 14.51
N THR A 33 -3.02 -9.82 13.58
CA THR A 33 -1.86 -8.93 13.82
C THR A 33 -2.20 -7.45 13.85
N GLY A 34 -3.38 -7.06 14.36
CA GLY A 34 -3.74 -5.64 14.55
C GLY A 34 -3.73 -4.77 13.27
N THR A 35 -3.68 -5.39 12.08
CA THR A 35 -3.35 -4.68 10.84
C THR A 35 -4.58 -3.98 10.27
N GLU A 36 -4.60 -2.64 10.34
CA GLU A 36 -5.68 -1.83 9.77
C GLU A 36 -5.46 -1.64 8.27
N SER A 37 -6.53 -1.65 7.47
CA SER A 37 -6.45 -1.31 6.03
C SER A 37 -7.14 0.02 5.78
N ILE A 38 -6.45 0.94 5.12
CA ILE A 38 -6.98 2.25 4.75
C ILE A 38 -6.85 2.48 3.26
N GLN A 39 -7.80 3.21 2.68
CA GLN A 39 -7.69 3.68 1.31
C GLN A 39 -6.97 5.03 1.31
N ILE A 40 -5.91 5.16 0.52
CA ILE A 40 -5.16 6.40 0.33
C ILE A 40 -5.07 6.74 -1.17
N ILE A 41 -4.63 7.95 -1.47
CA ILE A 41 -4.19 8.32 -2.83
C ILE A 41 -2.69 8.48 -2.79
N ILE A 42 -1.99 7.75 -3.66
CA ILE A 42 -0.54 7.85 -3.84
C ILE A 42 -0.29 8.65 -5.11
N TRP A 43 0.56 9.66 -5.04
CA TRP A 43 1.03 10.40 -6.20
C TRP A 43 2.57 10.41 -6.24
N ALA A 44 3.11 10.46 -7.45
CA ALA A 44 4.54 10.55 -7.66
C ALA A 44 4.96 11.95 -8.10
N ARG A 45 5.94 12.52 -7.41
CA ARG A 45 6.46 13.85 -7.69
C ARG A 45 7.21 13.93 -9.03
N SER A 46 7.88 12.84 -9.40
CA SER A 46 8.57 12.68 -10.69
C SER A 46 7.63 12.57 -11.89
N GLY A 47 6.31 12.55 -11.67
CA GLY A 47 5.30 12.50 -12.73
C GLY A 47 4.85 11.10 -13.14
N LYS A 48 5.41 10.03 -12.57
CA LYS A 48 4.92 8.66 -12.77
C LYS A 48 5.04 7.83 -11.49
N VAL A 49 3.93 7.23 -11.06
CA VAL A 49 3.94 6.27 -9.95
C VAL A 49 4.58 4.96 -10.45
N PRO A 50 5.66 4.49 -9.82
CA PRO A 50 6.35 3.27 -10.22
C PRO A 50 5.52 2.04 -9.93
N GLY A 51 5.74 1.01 -10.73
CA GLY A 51 5.05 -0.27 -10.59
C GLY A 51 3.57 -0.24 -10.95
N LEU A 52 3.11 0.82 -11.63
CA LEU A 52 1.83 0.80 -12.32
C LEU A 52 2.00 0.32 -13.76
N HIS A 53 1.11 -0.57 -14.21
CA HIS A 53 1.09 -1.04 -15.61
C HIS A 53 0.87 0.07 -16.63
N LYS A 54 0.17 1.14 -16.23
CA LYS A 54 -0.06 2.33 -17.06
C LYS A 54 0.63 3.52 -16.40
N PRO A 55 1.33 4.39 -17.16
CA PRO A 55 1.95 5.57 -16.63
C PRO A 55 0.87 6.53 -16.11
N LYS A 56 0.71 6.61 -14.79
CA LYS A 56 -0.18 7.56 -14.12
C LYS A 56 0.61 8.40 -13.13
N LYS A 57 0.22 9.66 -12.97
CA LYS A 57 0.77 10.57 -11.96
C LYS A 57 0.29 10.23 -10.54
N TRP A 58 -0.84 9.54 -10.43
CA TRP A 58 -1.47 9.16 -9.17
C TRP A 58 -2.27 7.87 -9.29
N THR A 59 -2.53 7.21 -8.16
CA THR A 59 -3.41 6.06 -8.04
C THR A 59 -4.11 6.05 -6.68
N LYS A 60 -5.35 5.56 -6.64
CA LYS A 60 -5.96 5.12 -5.39
C LYS A 60 -5.31 3.79 -5.00
N ALA A 61 -4.97 3.65 -3.74
CA ALA A 61 -4.32 2.46 -3.20
C ALA A 61 -4.98 2.05 -1.90
N VAL A 62 -5.06 0.74 -1.65
CA VAL A 62 -5.34 0.22 -0.32
C VAL A 62 -3.98 -0.07 0.30
N VAL A 63 -3.73 0.50 1.46
CA VAL A 63 -2.52 0.29 2.24
C VAL A 63 -2.89 -0.32 3.58
N THR A 64 -2.03 -1.22 4.05
CA THR A 64 -2.12 -1.82 5.36
C THR A 64 -1.21 -1.08 6.32
N VAL A 65 -1.69 -0.80 7.53
CA VAL A 65 -0.93 -0.21 8.62
C VAL A 65 -0.59 -1.34 9.57
N ASP A 66 0.69 -1.61 9.76
CA ASP A 66 1.15 -2.63 10.72
C ASP A 66 1.14 -2.10 12.17
N ASP A 67 1.48 -2.97 13.12
CA ASP A 67 1.54 -2.64 14.55
C ASP A 67 2.64 -1.60 14.88
N GLU A 68 3.61 -1.42 13.97
CA GLU A 68 4.66 -0.39 14.04
C GLU A 68 4.24 0.91 13.33
N HIS A 69 2.96 1.03 12.96
CA HIS A 69 2.37 2.15 12.25
C HIS A 69 3.04 2.48 10.91
N ARG A 70 3.65 1.49 10.25
CA ARG A 70 4.20 1.60 8.90
C ARG A 70 3.11 1.34 7.88
N LEU A 71 3.05 2.21 6.87
CA LEU A 71 2.16 2.02 5.74
C LEU A 71 2.80 1.04 4.76
N THR A 72 2.13 -0.06 4.45
CA THR A 72 2.56 -1.00 3.41
C THR A 72 1.55 -0.99 2.28
N TRP A 73 2.02 -0.69 1.08
CA TRP A 73 1.26 -0.72 -0.14
C TRP A 73 1.67 -1.92 -0.99
N VAL A 74 0.72 -2.77 -1.39
CA VAL A 74 0.97 -3.79 -2.41
C VAL A 74 0.68 -3.19 -3.78
N LYS A 75 1.73 -3.03 -4.60
CA LYS A 75 1.60 -2.59 -6.01
C LYS A 75 0.66 -3.55 -6.76
N PRO A 76 0.00 -3.08 -7.85
CA PRO A 76 -0.80 -3.96 -8.71
C PRO A 76 -0.05 -5.18 -9.26
N GLN A 77 1.29 -5.08 -9.35
CA GLN A 77 2.19 -6.15 -9.80
C GLN A 77 2.47 -7.20 -8.71
N GLY A 78 1.93 -7.03 -7.50
CA GLY A 78 2.06 -7.97 -6.38
C GLY A 78 3.24 -7.69 -5.43
N GLU A 79 4.08 -6.70 -5.74
CA GLU A 79 5.22 -6.33 -4.90
C GLU A 79 4.78 -5.45 -3.71
N PRO A 80 5.01 -5.87 -2.45
CA PRO A 80 4.76 -5.04 -1.27
C PRO A 80 5.86 -3.99 -1.10
N ILE A 81 5.45 -2.76 -0.78
CA ILE A 81 6.34 -1.64 -0.55
C ILE A 81 5.94 -0.92 0.72
N THR A 82 6.92 -0.73 1.59
CA THR A 82 6.76 0.13 2.76
C THR A 82 6.89 1.58 2.35
N LEU A 83 5.90 2.37 2.75
CA LEU A 83 5.84 3.82 2.64
C LEU A 83 6.10 4.39 4.03
N THR A 84 7.08 5.27 4.14
CA THR A 84 7.39 5.96 5.38
C THR A 84 7.16 7.45 5.18
N LEU A 85 6.46 8.12 6.09
CA LEU A 85 6.26 9.56 5.99
C LEU A 85 7.59 10.29 6.16
N ARG A 86 7.80 11.44 5.50
CA ARG A 86 8.97 12.30 5.77
C ARG A 86 8.77 13.20 6.99
N SER A 87 7.52 13.54 7.27
CA SER A 87 7.13 14.35 8.42
C SER A 87 5.67 14.03 8.77
N HIS A 88 5.29 14.26 10.02
CA HIS A 88 3.89 14.28 10.44
C HIS A 88 3.15 15.52 9.93
N GLU A 89 3.89 16.57 9.57
CA GLU A 89 3.33 17.81 9.05
C GLU A 89 2.82 17.62 7.63
N SER A 90 1.53 17.85 7.44
CA SER A 90 0.97 17.97 6.09
C SER A 90 1.34 19.32 5.50
N ARG A 91 1.62 19.34 4.19
CA ARG A 91 1.75 20.57 3.44
C ARG A 91 0.49 20.84 2.60
N PRO A 92 0.21 22.12 2.28
CA PRO A 92 -0.81 22.45 1.32
C PRO A 92 -0.49 21.85 -0.05
N ARG A 93 -1.53 21.41 -0.74
CA ARG A 93 -1.45 20.85 -2.08
C ARG A 93 -1.06 21.94 -3.09
N ALA A 94 -0.13 21.64 -4.00
CA ALA A 94 0.07 22.48 -5.18
C ALA A 94 -1.09 22.26 -6.18
N ALA A 95 -1.64 23.35 -6.74
CA ALA A 95 -2.82 23.30 -7.62
C ALA A 95 -2.69 22.30 -8.78
N LYS A 96 -1.47 22.10 -9.27
CA LYS A 96 -1.11 21.23 -10.40
C LYS A 96 -1.06 19.73 -10.11
N ASP A 97 -0.94 19.30 -8.85
CA ASP A 97 -0.53 17.92 -8.56
C ASP A 97 -1.69 16.92 -8.40
N LEU A 98 -2.91 17.35 -8.03
CA LEU A 98 -4.11 16.51 -7.93
C LEU A 98 -5.38 17.36 -8.13
N PHE A 99 -5.70 17.74 -9.38
CA PHE A 99 -6.79 18.68 -9.70
C PHE A 99 -8.18 18.24 -9.22
N PHE A 100 -8.37 16.95 -8.96
CA PHE A 100 -9.62 16.34 -8.53
C PHE A 100 -9.78 16.31 -7.00
N LEU A 101 -8.81 16.83 -6.25
CA LEU A 101 -8.90 17.01 -4.80
C LEU A 101 -9.12 18.46 -4.46
N ASP A 102 -9.83 18.68 -3.35
CA ASP A 102 -10.08 20.01 -2.83
C ASP A 102 -8.75 20.75 -2.56
N PRO A 103 -8.69 22.07 -2.80
CA PRO A 103 -7.46 22.85 -2.58
C PRO A 103 -6.90 22.77 -1.16
N GLY A 104 -7.76 22.53 -0.16
CA GLY A 104 -7.39 22.38 1.25
C GLY A 104 -7.06 20.96 1.70
N THR A 105 -7.09 19.96 0.80
CA THR A 105 -6.80 18.57 1.20
C THR A 105 -5.33 18.46 1.63
N PRO A 106 -5.04 18.02 2.87
CA PRO A 106 -3.68 17.87 3.35
C PRO A 106 -2.95 16.76 2.60
N VAL A 107 -1.67 17.01 2.34
CA VAL A 107 -0.79 16.12 1.60
C VAL A 107 0.45 15.86 2.44
N TRP A 108 0.82 14.59 2.58
CA TRP A 108 2.06 14.20 3.24
C TRP A 108 3.07 13.73 2.20
N ASP A 109 4.34 14.10 2.40
CA ASP A 109 5.43 13.54 1.63
C ASP A 109 5.84 12.20 2.25
N ALA A 110 6.04 11.19 1.40
CA ALA A 110 6.43 9.85 1.80
C ALA A 110 7.62 9.39 0.98
N VAL A 111 8.43 8.52 1.56
CA VAL A 111 9.58 7.89 0.91
C VAL A 111 9.40 6.38 0.95
N THR A 112 9.79 5.73 -0.13
CA THR A 112 9.87 4.28 -0.22
C THR A 112 11.25 3.79 0.23
N ALA A 113 11.40 2.48 0.47
CA ALA A 113 12.69 1.90 0.88
C ALA A 113 13.83 2.12 -0.16
N ASP A 114 13.50 2.24 -1.44
CA ASP A 114 14.40 2.57 -2.54
C ASP A 114 14.70 4.07 -2.68
N GLY A 115 14.26 4.89 -1.72
CA GLY A 115 14.54 6.33 -1.67
C GLY A 115 13.67 7.18 -2.57
N GLN A 116 12.59 6.62 -3.12
CA GLN A 116 11.73 7.38 -4.01
C GLN A 116 10.77 8.29 -3.24
N GLU A 117 10.77 9.57 -3.63
CA GLU A 117 9.79 10.54 -3.17
C GLU A 117 8.42 10.31 -3.82
N LEU A 118 7.47 9.99 -2.97
CA LEU A 118 6.05 9.98 -3.25
C LEU A 118 5.40 11.05 -2.39
N GLY A 119 4.12 11.25 -2.60
CA GLY A 119 3.37 11.49 -1.39
C GLY A 119 1.96 11.00 -1.48
N ILE A 120 1.29 11.21 -0.37
CA ILE A 120 0.09 10.50 -0.05
C ILE A 120 -0.95 11.45 0.51
N VAL A 121 -2.19 11.16 0.14
CA VAL A 121 -3.36 11.75 0.78
C VAL A 121 -4.02 10.65 1.57
N ILE A 122 -4.13 10.88 2.88
CA ILE A 122 -4.77 9.98 3.81
C ILE A 122 -6.17 10.56 4.10
N PRO A 123 -7.25 10.02 3.52
CA PRO A 123 -8.59 10.55 3.72
C PRO A 123 -9.01 10.55 5.19
N ARG A 124 -8.60 9.54 5.96
CA ARG A 124 -8.83 9.46 7.41
C ARG A 124 -8.02 10.44 8.24
N ALA A 125 -7.04 11.16 7.68
CA ALA A 125 -6.28 12.13 8.45
C ALA A 125 -7.09 13.40 8.78
N SER A 126 -8.29 13.57 8.19
CA SER A 126 -9.28 14.50 8.73
C SER A 126 -9.79 14.09 10.12
N GLU A 127 -9.59 12.83 10.52
CA GLU A 127 -9.74 12.38 11.90
C GLU A 127 -8.43 12.70 12.65
N GLN A 128 -8.54 13.62 13.62
CA GLN A 128 -7.48 14.49 14.17
C GLN A 128 -6.15 13.86 14.65
N GLY A 129 -5.99 12.53 14.64
CA GLY A 129 -4.79 11.88 15.19
C GLY A 129 -4.19 10.75 14.36
N PHE A 130 -4.73 10.41 13.20
CA PHE A 130 -4.26 9.23 12.48
C PHE A 130 -2.85 9.40 11.91
N ALA A 131 -2.58 10.51 11.22
CA ALA A 131 -1.26 10.78 10.63
C ALA A 131 -0.15 10.96 11.69
N ALA A 132 -0.52 11.39 12.90
CA ALA A 132 0.40 11.54 14.03
C ALA A 132 0.90 10.18 14.57
N LYS A 133 0.17 9.08 14.31
CA LYS A 133 0.58 7.73 14.73
C LYS A 133 1.53 7.06 13.74
N LEU A 134 1.55 7.51 12.48
CA LEU A 134 2.29 6.86 11.40
C LEU A 134 3.80 7.02 11.54
N ALA A 135 4.55 5.98 11.18
CA ALA A 135 6.01 6.03 11.20
C ALA A 135 6.57 7.10 10.25
N VAL A 136 7.50 7.91 10.77
CA VAL A 136 8.24 8.93 10.02
C VAL A 136 9.69 8.48 9.83
N ALA A 137 10.25 8.78 8.66
CA ALA A 137 11.63 8.48 8.32
C ALA A 137 12.52 9.35 9.21
N THR A 138 13.34 8.72 10.04
CA THR A 138 14.33 9.42 10.82
C THR A 138 15.24 10.19 9.86
N PRO A 139 15.36 11.53 9.98
CA PRO A 139 16.33 12.26 9.17
C PRO A 139 17.71 11.68 9.48
N ALA A 140 18.42 11.23 8.45
CA ALA A 140 19.81 10.84 8.60
C ALA A 140 20.57 12.07 9.14
N ALA A 141 21.18 11.90 10.32
CA ALA A 141 21.96 12.92 11.02
C ALA A 141 23.24 13.27 10.26
#